data_AF-A0AAW1PLD9-F1
#
_entry.id   AF-A0AAW1PLD9-F1
#
_cell.length_a   1.000
_cell.length_b   1.000
_cell.length_c   1.000
_cell.angle_alpha   90.00
_cell.angle_beta   90.00
_cell.angle_gamma   90.00
#
_symmetry.space_group_name_H-M   'P 1'
#
loop_
_entity.id
_entity.type
_entity.pdbx_description
1 polymer ?
#
loop_
_entity_poly.entity_id
_entity_poly.type
_entity_poly.pdbx_seq_one_letter_code
_entity_poly.pdbx_strand_id
1 'polypeptide(L)'
;MPTARIEAPTVYRTLRTWQVYLFTAALPICFITFIVASVGTYTLTDPEGQTALGRSDFAKQWRRLLEWNPMSNAMLFNGSMFTFIWANVQLHKHRKAKRIEAGEPVDTRSRQERRQSDRDQKKLT
;
A
#
# COMPACT_ATOMS: atom_id res chain seq x y z
N MET A 1 -35.93 -22.38 -14.12
CA MET A 1 -34.50 -22.10 -13.83
C MET A 1 -34.38 -20.65 -13.41
N PRO A 2 -33.97 -20.32 -12.17
CA PRO A 2 -33.80 -18.95 -11.75
C PRO A 2 -32.49 -18.40 -12.31
N THR A 3 -32.59 -17.33 -13.09
CA THR A 3 -31.46 -16.55 -13.62
C THR A 3 -30.82 -15.77 -12.47
N ALA A 4 -29.61 -16.18 -12.08
CA ALA A 4 -28.80 -15.45 -11.12
C ALA A 4 -28.53 -14.03 -11.66
N ARG A 5 -29.19 -13.04 -11.05
CA ARG A 5 -28.97 -11.62 -11.33
C ARG A 5 -27.60 -11.27 -10.75
N ILE A 6 -26.60 -11.12 -11.62
CA ILE A 6 -25.26 -10.65 -11.25
C ILE A 6 -25.43 -9.19 -10.83
N GLU A 7 -25.53 -8.94 -9.53
CA GLU A 7 -25.53 -7.59 -8.97
C GLU A 7 -24.21 -6.91 -9.36
N ALA A 8 -24.34 -5.79 -10.08
CA ALA A 8 -23.20 -5.01 -10.54
C ALA A 8 -22.35 -4.59 -9.33
N PRO A 9 -21.01 -4.74 -9.39
CA PRO A 9 -20.15 -4.44 -8.27
C PRO A 9 -20.25 -2.96 -7.91
N THR A 10 -20.62 -2.72 -6.66
CA THR A 10 -20.40 -1.51 -5.85
C THR A 10 -19.98 -0.27 -6.63
N VAL A 11 -20.91 0.70 -6.71
CA VAL A 11 -20.67 2.07 -7.16
C VAL A 11 -19.38 2.58 -6.51
N TYR A 12 -18.28 2.56 -7.25
CA TYR A 12 -17.03 3.17 -6.81
C TYR A 12 -17.31 4.66 -6.74
N ARG A 13 -17.43 5.19 -5.52
CA ARG A 13 -17.59 6.63 -5.32
C ARG A 13 -16.38 7.30 -5.94
N THR A 14 -16.57 7.93 -7.09
CA THR A 14 -15.51 8.64 -7.80
C THR A 14 -14.97 9.72 -6.86
N LEU A 15 -13.71 9.57 -6.45
CA LEU A 15 -12.99 10.60 -5.70
C LEU A 15 -13.08 11.91 -6.50
N ARG A 16 -13.38 13.01 -5.81
CA ARG A 16 -13.39 14.33 -6.44
C ARG A 16 -11.96 14.64 -6.93
N THR A 17 -11.83 15.34 -8.05
CA THR A 17 -10.51 15.68 -8.63
C THR A 17 -9.57 16.32 -7.59
N TRP A 18 -10.10 17.17 -6.72
CA TRP A 18 -9.35 17.76 -5.60
C TRP A 18 -8.82 16.72 -4.60
N GLN A 19 -9.61 15.70 -4.26
CA GLN A 19 -9.17 14.62 -3.36
C GLN A 19 -8.02 13.83 -3.98
N VAL A 20 -8.04 13.61 -5.30
CA VAL A 20 -6.95 12.93 -6.02
C VAL A 20 -5.68 13.76 -6.01
N TYR A 21 -5.79 15.07 -6.22
CA TYR A 21 -4.64 15.98 -6.11
C TYR A 21 -4.03 15.95 -4.70
N LEU A 22 -4.85 16.07 -3.66
CA LEU A 22 -4.39 15.96 -2.28
C LEU A 22 -3.72 14.62 -2.00
N PHE A 23 -4.31 13.52 -2.46
CA PHE A 23 -3.75 12.19 -2.29
C PHE A 23 -2.39 12.03 -2.99
N THR A 24 -2.28 12.56 -4.20
CA THR A 24 -1.05 12.48 -5.02
C THR A 24 0.06 13.35 -4.44
N ALA A 25 -0.28 14.51 -3.86
CA ALA A 25 0.67 15.38 -3.17
C ALA A 25 1.07 14.83 -1.78
N ALA A 26 0.15 14.16 -1.07
CA ALA A 26 0.42 13.57 0.23
C ALA A 26 1.28 12.29 0.13
N LEU A 27 1.14 11.51 -0.95
CA LEU A 27 1.88 10.27 -1.17
C LEU A 27 3.41 10.39 -1.04
N PRO A 28 4.10 11.34 -1.71
CA PRO A 28 5.54 11.51 -1.55
C PRO A 28 5.92 11.99 -0.15
N ILE A 29 5.07 12.80 0.51
CA ILE A 29 5.30 13.22 1.90
C ILE A 29 5.22 12.01 2.84
N CYS A 30 4.23 11.13 2.66
CA CYS A 30 4.12 9.87 3.39
C CYS A 30 5.33 8.96 3.15
N PHE A 31 5.86 8.93 1.93
CA PHE A 31 7.04 8.12 1.62
C PHE A 31 8.32 8.67 2.27
N ILE A 32 8.53 9.99 2.22
CA ILE A 32 9.66 10.65 2.88
C ILE A 32 9.59 10.45 4.40
N THR A 33 8.42 10.67 5.00
CA THR A 33 8.21 10.45 6.44
C THR A 33 8.43 8.98 6.82
N PHE A 34 8.04 8.03 5.97
CA PHE A 34 8.36 6.60 6.15
C PHE A 34 9.87 6.33 6.14
N ILE A 35 10.63 6.90 5.20
CA ILE A 35 12.09 6.75 5.15
C ILE A 35 12.73 7.33 6.41
N VAL A 36 12.34 8.56 6.79
CA VAL A 36 12.87 9.22 7.98
C VAL A 36 12.55 8.42 9.24
N ALA A 37 11.32 7.90 9.36
CA ALA A 37 10.93 7.03 10.48
C ALA A 37 11.69 5.70 10.49
N SER A 38 11.99 5.13 9.32
CA SER A 38 12.79 3.91 9.18
C SER A 38 14.22 4.13 9.68
N VAL A 39 14.87 5.20 9.22
CA VAL A 39 16.23 5.57 9.65
C VAL A 39 16.25 5.95 11.13
N GLY A 40 15.24 6.68 11.60
CA GLY A 40 15.07 7.02 13.02
C GLY A 40 14.93 5.78 13.89
N THR A 41 14.13 4.80 13.47
CA THR A 41 14.00 3.55 14.21
C THR A 41 15.31 2.76 14.21
N TYR A 42 15.97 2.65 13.05
CA TYR A 42 17.27 1.97 12.94
C TYR A 42 18.31 2.56 13.92
N THR A 43 18.39 3.89 13.98
CA THR A 43 19.29 4.59 14.91
C THR A 43 18.87 4.45 16.37
N LEU A 44 17.57 4.37 16.68
CA LEU A 44 17.07 4.09 18.03
C LEU A 44 17.41 2.66 18.48
N THR A 45 17.41 1.70 17.55
CA THR A 45 17.74 0.30 17.82
C THR A 45 19.23 0.00 17.81
N ASP A 46 20.09 0.98 17.47
CA ASP A 46 21.56 0.82 17.44
C ASP A 46 22.09 0.39 18.83
N PRO A 47 22.54 -0.87 19.00
CA PRO A 47 22.95 -1.38 20.30
C PRO A 47 24.26 -0.75 20.78
N GLU A 48 25.11 -0.27 19.86
CA GLU A 48 26.41 0.31 20.17
C GLU A 48 26.31 1.78 20.61
N GLY A 49 25.15 2.42 20.38
CA GLY A 49 24.96 3.84 20.69
C GLY A 49 26.02 4.71 20.01
N GLN A 50 26.39 4.38 18.77
CA GLN A 50 27.38 5.13 18.01
C GLN A 50 26.86 6.52 17.66
N THR A 51 25.54 6.66 17.55
CA THR A 51 24.84 7.91 17.25
C THR A 51 24.38 8.65 18.51
N ALA A 52 24.36 9.98 18.47
CA ALA A 52 23.86 10.82 19.56
C ALA A 52 22.41 10.45 19.95
N LEU A 53 21.58 10.10 18.97
CA LEU A 53 20.20 9.67 19.19
C LEU A 53 20.14 8.30 19.88
N GLY A 54 21.01 7.36 19.51
CA GLY A 54 21.12 6.05 20.15
C GLY A 54 21.62 6.09 21.60
N ARG A 55 22.25 7.18 22.06
CA ARG A 55 22.64 7.37 23.47
C ARG A 55 21.56 7.98 24.35
N SER A 56 20.53 8.57 23.73
CA SER A 56 19.44 9.24 24.45
C SER A 56 18.67 8.27 25.36
N ASP A 57 18.11 8.78 26.45
CA ASP A 57 17.28 7.96 27.35
C ASP A 57 16.00 7.47 26.67
N PHE A 58 15.51 8.23 25.69
CA PHE A 58 14.42 7.79 24.81
C PHE A 58 14.78 6.52 24.04
N ALA A 59 15.98 6.46 23.42
CA ALA A 59 16.42 5.26 22.70
C ALA A 59 16.55 4.04 23.63
N LYS A 60 17.04 4.22 24.86
CA LYS A 60 17.13 3.15 25.86
C LYS A 60 15.74 2.61 26.23
N GLN A 61 14.77 3.50 26.46
CA GLN A 61 13.39 3.10 26.76
C GLN A 61 12.72 2.41 25.55
N TRP A 62 12.96 2.93 24.34
CA TRP A 62 12.45 2.34 23.11
C TRP A 62 12.96 0.91 22.89
N ARG A 63 14.25 0.64 23.15
CA ARG A 63 14.81 -0.71 23.11
C ARG A 63 14.16 -1.64 24.13
N ARG A 64 13.98 -1.20 25.38
CA ARG A 64 13.27 -1.99 26.40
C ARG A 64 11.84 -2.34 25.99
N LEU A 65 11.15 -1.39 25.35
CA LEU A 65 9.80 -1.61 24.81
C LEU A 65 9.82 -2.67 23.68
N LEU A 66 10.84 -2.64 22.83
CA LEU A 66 11.02 -3.63 21.75
C LEU A 66 11.43 -5.01 22.27
N GLU A 67 12.21 -5.09 23.35
CA GLU A 67 12.53 -6.35 24.03
C GLU A 67 11.26 -6.98 24.63
N TRP A 68 10.36 -6.16 25.19
CA TRP A 68 9.07 -6.61 25.70
C TRP A 68 8.08 -6.99 24.61
N ASN A 69 8.08 -6.27 23.49
CA ASN A 69 7.18 -6.54 22.38
C ASN A 69 7.86 -6.26 21.03
N PRO A 70 8.50 -7.28 20.43
CA PRO A 70 9.13 -7.13 19.13
C PRO A 70 8.12 -6.86 18.00
N MET A 71 6.83 -7.16 18.21
CA MET A 71 5.79 -6.85 17.22
C MET A 71 5.46 -5.37 17.11
N SER A 72 5.81 -4.53 18.09
CA SER A 72 5.50 -3.09 18.04
C SER A 72 6.15 -2.40 16.83
N ASN A 73 7.41 -2.74 16.53
CA ASN A 73 8.10 -2.22 15.34
C ASN A 73 7.45 -2.75 14.06
N ALA A 74 7.22 -4.07 14.01
CA ALA A 74 6.60 -4.70 12.86
C ALA A 74 5.20 -4.13 12.58
N MET A 75 4.41 -3.83 13.61
CA MET A 75 3.08 -3.24 13.47
C MET A 75 3.12 -1.81 12.94
N LEU A 76 4.08 -0.98 13.39
CA LEU A 76 4.29 0.38 12.88
C LEU A 76 4.71 0.39 11.40
N PHE A 77 5.67 -0.46 11.01
CA PHE A 77 6.14 -0.53 9.63
C PHE A 77 5.15 -1.24 8.70
N ASN A 78 4.58 -2.37 9.13
CA ASN A 78 3.62 -3.10 8.31
C ASN A 78 2.30 -2.35 8.20
N GLY A 79 1.80 -1.75 9.29
CA GLY A 79 0.54 -0.99 9.28
C GLY A 79 0.61 0.22 8.34
N SER A 80 1.74 0.92 8.31
CA SER A 80 1.95 2.03 7.37
C SER A 80 2.05 1.55 5.92
N MET A 81 2.74 0.42 5.66
CA MET A 81 2.78 -0.21 4.34
C MET A 81 1.40 -0.66 3.85
N PHE A 82 0.60 -1.32 4.69
CA PHE A 82 -0.76 -1.73 4.35
C PHE A 82 -1.64 -0.53 3.97
N THR A 83 -1.55 0.54 4.75
CA THR A 83 -2.28 1.79 4.48
C THR A 83 -1.85 2.40 3.15
N PHE A 84 -0.55 2.39 2.84
CA PHE A 84 0.00 2.87 1.58
C PHE A 84 -0.44 2.03 0.36
N ILE A 85 -0.42 0.71 0.48
CA ILE A 85 -0.88 -0.20 -0.59
C ILE A 85 -2.37 0.01 -0.84
N TRP A 86 -3.18 0.08 0.22
CA TRP A 86 -4.62 0.33 0.11
C TRP A 86 -4.90 1.68 -0.57
N ALA A 87 -4.18 2.72 -0.19
CA ALA A 87 -4.21 4.05 -0.81
C ALA A 87 -3.93 3.99 -2.33
N ASN A 88 -2.88 3.27 -2.74
CA ASN A 88 -2.54 3.09 -4.15
C ASN A 88 -3.61 2.29 -4.92
N VAL A 89 -4.18 1.25 -4.31
CA VAL A 89 -5.27 0.47 -4.91
C VAL A 89 -6.48 1.35 -5.18
N GLN A 90 -6.87 2.21 -4.24
CA GLN A 90 -7.99 3.14 -4.44
C GLN A 90 -7.71 4.15 -5.55
N LEU A 91 -6.49 4.69 -5.60
CA LEU A 91 -6.07 5.60 -6.67
C LEU A 91 -6.11 4.91 -8.04
N HIS A 92 -5.66 3.66 -8.12
CA HIS A 92 -5.66 2.90 -9.37
C HIS A 92 -7.10 2.55 -9.83
N LYS A 93 -7.97 2.17 -8.89
CA LYS A 93 -9.40 1.97 -9.15
C LYS A 93 -10.07 3.25 -9.66
N HIS A 94 -9.75 4.40 -9.06
CA HIS A 94 -10.26 5.69 -9.51
C HIS A 94 -9.81 6.05 -10.92
N ARG A 95 -8.53 5.89 -11.23
CA ARG A 95 -8.00 6.09 -12.58
C ARG A 95 -8.69 5.18 -13.60
N LYS A 96 -8.91 3.90 -13.26
CA LYS A 96 -9.65 2.98 -14.13
C LYS A 96 -11.10 3.43 -14.35
N ALA A 97 -11.81 3.86 -13.31
CA ALA A 97 -13.16 4.39 -13.44
C ALA A 97 -13.21 5.61 -14.38
N LYS A 98 -12.30 6.57 -14.20
CA LYS A 98 -12.18 7.74 -15.09
C LYS A 98 -11.87 7.39 -16.55
N ARG A 99 -11.03 6.39 -16.81
CA ARG A 99 -10.73 5.93 -18.17
C ARG A 99 -11.95 5.31 -18.86
N ILE A 100 -12.73 4.54 -18.12
CA ILE A 100 -13.99 3.96 -18.61
C ILE A 100 -15.00 5.09 -18.92
N GLU A 101 -15.11 6.10 -18.06
CA GLU A 101 -15.96 7.29 -18.31
C GLU A 101 -15.49 8.10 -19.53
N ALA A 102 -14.18 8.14 -19.80
CA ALA A 102 -13.60 8.83 -20.94
C ALA A 102 -13.71 8.05 -22.28
N GLY A 103 -14.30 6.84 -22.28
CA GLY A 103 -14.46 6.02 -23.48
C GLY A 103 -13.15 5.39 -23.99
N GLU A 104 -12.08 5.36 -23.19
CA GLU A 104 -10.85 4.64 -23.56
C GLU A 104 -11.12 3.13 -23.64
N PRO A 105 -10.61 2.42 -24.66
CA PRO A 105 -10.78 0.98 -24.76
C PRO A 105 -10.14 0.32 -23.53
N VAL A 106 -10.96 -0.34 -22.72
CA VAL A 106 -10.49 -1.18 -21.62
C VAL A 106 -9.56 -2.21 -22.22
N ASP A 107 -8.27 -2.12 -21.88
CA ASP A 107 -7.19 -2.95 -22.39
C ASP A 107 -7.44 -4.43 -22.07
N THR A 108 -8.23 -5.05 -22.95
CA THR A 108 -8.75 -6.41 -22.83
C THR A 108 -7.68 -7.43 -23.19
N ARG A 109 -6.59 -6.98 -23.84
CA ARG A 109 -5.40 -7.77 -24.16
C ARG A 109 -4.79 -8.39 -22.92
N SER A 110 -4.57 -7.61 -21.87
CA SER A 110 -4.00 -8.11 -20.60
C SER A 110 -4.86 -9.17 -19.89
N ARG A 111 -6.18 -9.15 -20.13
CA ARG A 111 -7.13 -10.14 -19.57
C ARG A 111 -7.25 -11.38 -20.45
N GLN A 112 -7.09 -11.24 -21.76
CA GLN A 112 -7.02 -12.36 -22.70
C GLN A 112 -5.69 -13.09 -22.59
N GLU A 113 -4.55 -12.40 -22.49
CA GLU A 113 -3.22 -13.00 -22.33
C GLU A 113 -3.11 -13.81 -21.02
N ARG A 114 -3.67 -13.33 -19.91
CA ARG A 114 -3.74 -14.10 -18.65
C ARG A 114 -4.60 -15.36 -18.78
N ARG A 115 -5.73 -15.27 -19.51
CA ARG A 115 -6.61 -16.43 -19.77
C ARG A 115 -5.99 -17.43 -20.74
N GLN A 116 -5.14 -16.96 -21.65
CA GLN A 116 -4.39 -17.81 -22.58
C GLN A 116 -3.31 -18.58 -21.81
N SER A 117 -2.52 -17.86 -20.99
CA SER A 117 -1.47 -18.46 -20.15
C SER A 117 -2.02 -19.50 -19.16
N ASP A 118 -3.14 -19.23 -18.48
CA ASP A 118 -3.81 -20.20 -17.60
C ASP A 118 -4.33 -21.45 -18.36
N ARG A 119 -4.71 -21.30 -19.63
CA ARG A 119 -5.14 -22.44 -20.46
C ARG A 119 -3.96 -23.26 -20.94
N ASP A 120 -2.86 -22.61 -21.31
CA ASP A 120 -1.65 -23.28 -21.78
C ASP A 120 -0.97 -24.03 -20.63
N GLN A 121 -0.96 -23.46 -19.42
CA GLN A 121 -0.45 -24.12 -18.22
C GLN A 121 -1.27 -25.36 -17.82
N LYS A 122 -2.60 -25.33 -18.00
CA LYS A 122 -3.49 -26.49 -17.78
C LYS A 122 -3.37 -27.60 -18.83
N LYS A 123 -2.74 -27.36 -19.98
CA LYS A 123 -2.49 -28.39 -21.00
C LYS A 123 -1.19 -29.15 -20.77
N LEU A 124 -0.33 -28.66 -19.88
CA LEU A 124 0.99 -29.23 -19.57
C LEU A 124 0.98 -30.14 -18.32
N THR A 125 -0.13 -30.19 -17.59
CA THR A 125 -0.41 -31.08 -16.46
C THR A 125 -1.50 -32.06 -16.84
#